data_AF-A0AAW7CWW4-F1
#
_entry.id   AF-A0AAW7CWW4-F1
#
_cell.length_a   1.000
_cell.length_b   1.000
_cell.length_c   1.000
_cell.angle_alpha   90.00
_cell.angle_beta   90.00
_cell.angle_gamma   90.00
#
_symmetry.space_group_name_H-M   'P 1'
#
loop_
_entity.id
_entity.type
_entity.pdbx_description
1 polymer ?
#
loop_
_entity_poly.entity_id
_entity_poly.type
_entity_poly.pdbx_seq_one_letter_code
_entity_poly.pdbx_strand_id
1 'polypeptide(L)'
;MKKRNKKQVKANLSRKFRATKPCQEQIPIQKQESFLSVCEKVILHTEETSETTVDYYFSKAVVAREEKSFQTERQAILNLIAFSDHPITPLIQSALNQDKRYEFSEQIYTVLSLVKNDGSHSPYMEIIKAFILSGTKQQYTTYFNCLMGTSSSFNKELPIFDINILNNTQLLTFYEVTHRILLDNSRQLQTLEKLTNFISNQVGEYTSQSLLFFESYFSIDKNPKHSLDIAGHFFDAPNLSGGCTNYLSSLAFNTVHAAIAMADIEEANYWVDYISDDEKAASLRHSITKLEEKIGARTNHPLNPEYIPPSSLEKISTRMLMILCAFVDGCGDDWGFKTLKHSGKYIFPSDTITETLFQSLAINGFIKISKSSFNSLDNSVLEHFNEILWNAKFHLNVIGISDNRLMALPILLEELERRNDKNEVAWQIRQLITTGYFYSSFEYYLGNVDENWAREFTLNEATIERINLSTLSGKDLSYIAKSSIRFTAGQYSIGSTSSNKHTCNTLIGSINRYFDWVDEGRFSHNEYERSKKQPILSSERLLELISGFTPDDIYNLPSLPQETEEEPEEY
;
A
#
# COMPACT_ATOMS: atom_id res chain seq x y z
N MET A 1 -48.80 20.80 45.60
CA MET A 1 -49.57 22.03 45.27
C MET A 1 -50.56 21.71 44.15
N LYS A 2 -51.77 22.30 44.27
CA LYS A 2 -52.93 22.25 43.35
C LYS A 2 -52.50 22.57 41.90
N LYS A 3 -53.15 22.06 40.85
CA LYS A 3 -54.44 22.56 40.35
C LYS A 3 -55.09 21.61 39.32
N ARG A 4 -56.38 21.31 39.57
CA ARG A 4 -57.40 20.96 38.57
C ARG A 4 -57.71 22.18 37.69
N ASN A 5 -58.18 21.96 36.46
CA ASN A 5 -59.25 22.79 35.90
C ASN A 5 -60.15 22.02 34.91
N LYS A 6 -61.44 22.35 35.00
CA LYS A 6 -62.61 21.73 34.36
C LYS A 6 -63.02 22.50 33.09
N LYS A 7 -63.65 21.77 32.17
CA LYS A 7 -64.80 22.09 31.30
C LYS A 7 -64.70 23.28 30.34
N GLN A 8 -65.06 23.02 29.07
CA GLN A 8 -66.27 23.63 28.50
C GLN A 8 -66.86 22.83 27.33
N VAL A 9 -68.18 22.72 27.40
CA VAL A 9 -69.11 22.15 26.41
C VAL A 9 -69.47 23.25 25.40
N LYS A 10 -69.62 22.90 24.12
CA LYS A 10 -70.54 23.61 23.22
C LYS A 10 -71.33 22.61 22.39
N ALA A 11 -72.61 22.50 22.72
CA ALA A 11 -73.64 22.02 21.81
C ALA A 11 -74.06 23.18 20.91
N ASN A 12 -74.42 22.89 19.66
CA ASN A 12 -75.37 23.69 18.91
C ASN A 12 -76.19 22.79 17.98
N LEU A 13 -77.50 22.85 18.20
CA LEU A 13 -78.58 22.29 17.40
C LEU A 13 -78.87 23.17 16.19
N SER A 14 -79.14 22.56 15.05
CA SER A 14 -80.17 22.93 14.06
C SER A 14 -80.09 21.90 12.92
N ARG A 15 -81.13 21.46 12.19
CA ARG A 15 -82.56 21.71 12.12
C ARG A 15 -83.12 20.53 11.29
N LYS A 16 -84.34 20.06 11.58
CA LYS A 16 -85.04 19.03 10.78
C LYS A 16 -85.43 19.59 9.40
N PHE A 17 -85.23 18.80 8.34
CA PHE A 17 -86.10 18.77 7.17
C PHE A 17 -86.51 17.32 6.86
N ARG A 18 -87.77 17.17 6.46
CA ARG A 18 -88.50 15.93 6.20
C ARG A 18 -88.54 15.68 4.67
N ALA A 19 -88.89 14.45 4.29
CA ALA A 19 -89.11 13.90 2.94
C ALA A 19 -87.84 13.27 2.33
N THR A 20 -87.83 12.07 1.75
CA THR A 20 -88.88 11.16 1.24
C THR A 20 -88.21 9.79 1.05
N LYS A 21 -88.87 8.66 1.33
CA LYS A 21 -88.41 7.35 0.83
C LYS A 21 -88.56 7.34 -0.70
N PRO A 22 -87.57 6.82 -1.44
CA PRO A 22 -87.92 5.86 -2.48
C PRO A 22 -87.06 4.60 -2.44
N CYS A 23 -87.71 3.52 -2.88
CA CYS A 23 -87.26 2.18 -3.26
C CYS A 23 -85.86 1.70 -2.85
N GLN A 24 -85.87 0.59 -2.12
CA GLN A 24 -84.88 -0.46 -2.27
C GLN A 24 -84.74 -0.83 -3.75
N GLU A 25 -83.64 -0.45 -4.38
CA GLU A 25 -83.02 -1.34 -5.36
C GLU A 25 -82.09 -2.25 -4.56
N GLN A 26 -82.47 -3.53 -4.49
CA GLN A 26 -81.60 -4.60 -4.03
C GLN A 26 -80.44 -4.72 -5.02
N ILE A 27 -79.34 -4.03 -4.73
CA ILE A 27 -78.04 -4.40 -5.29
C ILE A 27 -77.70 -5.77 -4.67
N PRO A 28 -77.33 -6.79 -5.47
CA PRO A 28 -76.98 -8.09 -4.92
C PRO A 28 -75.79 -7.91 -3.99
N ILE A 29 -75.95 -8.27 -2.72
CA ILE A 29 -74.82 -8.45 -1.80
C ILE A 29 -74.06 -9.67 -2.37
N GLN A 30 -73.06 -9.43 -3.22
CA GLN A 30 -72.02 -10.43 -3.48
C GLN A 30 -71.43 -10.75 -2.11
N LYS A 31 -71.61 -11.98 -1.63
CA LYS A 31 -70.92 -12.46 -0.43
C LYS A 31 -69.43 -12.29 -0.68
N GLN A 32 -68.78 -11.41 0.07
CA GLN A 32 -67.32 -11.33 0.08
C GLN A 32 -66.81 -12.66 0.61
N GLU A 33 -66.00 -13.35 -0.21
CA GLU A 33 -65.36 -14.60 0.19
C GLU A 33 -64.01 -14.26 0.83
N SER A 34 -63.68 -14.90 1.96
CA SER A 34 -62.36 -14.70 2.58
C SER A 34 -61.26 -15.18 1.62
N PHE A 35 -60.29 -14.31 1.33
CA PHE A 35 -59.17 -14.67 0.45
C PHE A 35 -58.37 -15.86 0.98
N LEU A 36 -58.26 -15.98 2.31
CA LEU A 36 -57.60 -17.10 2.97
C LEU A 36 -58.32 -18.43 2.66
N SER A 37 -59.66 -18.44 2.74
CA SER A 37 -60.47 -19.64 2.43
C SER A 37 -60.35 -20.06 0.96
N VAL A 38 -60.21 -19.09 0.04
CA VAL A 38 -59.93 -19.38 -1.37
C VAL A 38 -58.56 -20.04 -1.52
N CYS A 39 -57.54 -19.53 -0.84
CA CYS A 39 -56.19 -20.11 -0.85
C CYS A 39 -56.16 -21.53 -0.28
N GLU A 40 -56.86 -21.79 0.83
CA GLU A 40 -56.99 -23.14 1.43
C GLU A 40 -57.63 -24.13 0.44
N LYS A 41 -58.67 -23.72 -0.29
CA LYS A 41 -59.32 -24.57 -1.31
C LYS A 41 -58.38 -24.88 -2.48
N VAL A 42 -57.58 -23.90 -2.93
CA VAL A 42 -56.58 -24.09 -3.99
C VAL A 42 -55.51 -25.10 -3.53
N ILE A 43 -55.04 -24.99 -2.28
CA ILE A 43 -54.07 -25.94 -1.70
C ILE A 43 -54.65 -27.36 -1.67
N LEU A 44 -55.84 -27.54 -1.08
CA LEU A 44 -56.50 -28.85 -0.96
C LEU A 44 -56.71 -29.51 -2.34
N HIS A 45 -57.23 -28.76 -3.30
CA HIS A 45 -57.46 -29.28 -4.65
C HIS A 45 -56.16 -29.70 -5.34
N THR A 46 -55.08 -28.93 -5.15
CA THR A 46 -53.79 -29.23 -5.78
C THR A 46 -53.07 -30.41 -5.13
N GLU A 47 -53.19 -30.57 -3.81
CA GLU A 47 -52.63 -31.72 -3.08
C GLU A 47 -53.35 -33.03 -3.42
N GLU A 48 -54.65 -32.97 -3.76
CA GLU A 48 -55.40 -34.10 -4.28
C GLU A 48 -54.97 -34.51 -5.70
N THR A 49 -54.55 -33.55 -6.55
CA THR A 49 -54.16 -33.80 -7.95
C THR A 49 -52.66 -33.99 -8.17
N SER A 50 -51.81 -33.69 -7.18
CA SER A 50 -50.34 -33.74 -7.25
C SER A 50 -49.70 -32.82 -8.31
N GLU A 51 -50.40 -31.77 -8.76
CA GLU A 51 -49.90 -30.83 -9.78
C GLU A 51 -49.43 -29.50 -9.17
N THR A 52 -48.15 -29.33 -8.85
CA THR A 52 -47.66 -28.07 -8.28
C THR A 52 -47.74 -26.90 -9.27
N THR A 53 -48.65 -25.94 -9.02
CA THR A 53 -48.87 -24.74 -9.86
C THR A 53 -48.40 -23.45 -9.18
N VAL A 54 -48.39 -22.33 -9.92
CA VAL A 54 -48.12 -21.00 -9.38
C VAL A 54 -49.12 -20.60 -8.30
N ASP A 55 -50.41 -20.85 -8.56
CA ASP A 55 -51.49 -20.53 -7.62
C ASP A 55 -51.33 -21.33 -6.33
N TYR A 56 -50.89 -22.59 -6.42
CA TYR A 56 -50.55 -23.40 -5.25
C TYR A 56 -49.48 -22.75 -4.38
N TYR A 57 -48.33 -22.40 -4.95
CA TYR A 57 -47.22 -21.82 -4.18
C TYR A 57 -47.57 -20.44 -3.60
N PHE A 58 -48.27 -19.60 -4.37
CA PHE A 58 -48.75 -18.32 -3.87
C PHE A 58 -49.76 -18.48 -2.72
N SER A 59 -50.77 -19.34 -2.89
CA SER A 59 -51.75 -19.64 -1.85
C SER A 59 -51.11 -20.25 -0.60
N LYS A 60 -50.12 -21.14 -0.77
CA LYS A 60 -49.37 -21.74 0.34
C LYS A 60 -48.56 -20.70 1.10
N ALA A 61 -47.94 -19.73 0.42
CA ALA A 61 -47.24 -18.63 1.08
C ALA A 61 -48.21 -17.73 1.87
N VAL A 62 -49.39 -17.43 1.33
CA VAL A 62 -50.45 -16.64 1.98
C VAL A 62 -50.97 -17.33 3.24
N VAL A 63 -51.32 -18.62 3.16
CA VAL A 63 -51.79 -19.39 4.32
C VAL A 63 -50.69 -19.51 5.38
N ALA A 64 -49.47 -19.85 4.98
CA ALA A 64 -48.34 -19.98 5.89
C ALA A 64 -48.03 -18.68 6.63
N ARG A 65 -48.21 -17.52 5.99
CA ARG A 65 -48.05 -16.20 6.62
C ARG A 65 -49.05 -16.00 7.76
N GLU A 66 -50.32 -16.29 7.52
CA GLU A 66 -51.39 -16.18 8.52
C GLU A 66 -51.18 -17.14 9.70
N GLU A 67 -50.74 -18.37 9.40
CA GLU A 67 -50.42 -19.40 10.40
C GLU A 67 -49.09 -19.16 11.12
N LYS A 68 -48.29 -18.17 10.69
CA LYS A 68 -46.93 -17.88 11.17
C LYS A 68 -45.95 -19.04 10.94
N SER A 69 -46.19 -19.86 9.92
CA SER A 69 -45.26 -20.88 9.44
C SER A 69 -44.20 -20.26 8.51
N PHE A 70 -43.27 -19.50 9.11
CA PHE A 70 -42.31 -18.69 8.36
C PHE A 70 -41.38 -19.49 7.44
N GLN A 71 -41.07 -20.76 7.76
CA GLN A 71 -40.21 -21.59 6.90
C GLN A 71 -40.97 -22.07 5.65
N THR A 72 -42.22 -22.50 5.82
CA THR A 72 -43.11 -22.86 4.70
C THR A 72 -43.39 -21.64 3.81
N GLU A 73 -43.65 -20.48 4.41
CA GLU A 73 -43.84 -19.20 3.69
C GLU A 73 -42.65 -18.89 2.78
N ARG A 74 -41.42 -18.91 3.35
CA ARG A 74 -40.18 -18.63 2.60
C ARG A 74 -39.96 -19.59 1.43
N GLN A 75 -40.20 -20.88 1.63
CA GLN A 75 -40.01 -21.86 0.56
C GLN A 75 -41.07 -21.70 -0.54
N ALA A 76 -42.33 -21.53 -0.16
CA ALA A 76 -43.42 -21.36 -1.10
C ALA A 76 -43.27 -20.08 -1.92
N ILE A 77 -42.84 -18.97 -1.30
CA ILE A 77 -42.64 -17.73 -2.04
C ILE A 77 -41.42 -17.78 -2.97
N LEU A 78 -40.31 -18.39 -2.55
CA LEU A 78 -39.12 -18.54 -3.40
C LEU A 78 -39.38 -19.47 -4.60
N ASN A 79 -40.30 -20.44 -4.48
CA ASN A 79 -40.73 -21.26 -5.62
C ASN A 79 -41.37 -20.44 -6.75
N LEU A 80 -41.85 -19.23 -6.48
CA LEU A 80 -42.36 -18.34 -7.53
C LEU A 80 -41.27 -17.89 -8.52
N ILE A 81 -39.98 -18.02 -8.19
CA ILE A 81 -38.86 -17.72 -9.11
C ILE A 81 -38.96 -18.56 -10.39
N ALA A 82 -39.31 -19.85 -10.26
CA ALA A 82 -39.41 -20.77 -11.41
C ALA A 82 -40.48 -20.37 -12.42
N PHE A 83 -41.40 -19.49 -12.02
CA PHE A 83 -42.53 -19.04 -12.82
C PHE A 83 -42.39 -17.61 -13.33
N SER A 84 -41.21 -16.97 -13.17
CA SER A 84 -41.01 -15.57 -13.57
C SER A 84 -41.35 -15.29 -15.04
N ASP A 85 -41.23 -16.29 -15.89
CA ASP A 85 -41.45 -16.20 -17.34
C ASP A 85 -42.89 -16.54 -17.76
N HIS A 86 -43.76 -16.87 -16.80
CA HIS A 86 -45.16 -17.22 -17.05
C HIS A 86 -46.08 -15.99 -16.97
N PRO A 87 -47.22 -15.99 -17.69
CA PRO A 87 -48.23 -14.96 -17.53
C PRO A 87 -48.88 -15.04 -16.14
N ILE A 88 -49.20 -13.87 -15.57
CA ILE A 88 -49.86 -13.78 -14.28
C ILE A 88 -51.24 -14.48 -14.31
N THR A 89 -51.50 -15.32 -13.31
CA THR A 89 -52.77 -16.04 -13.21
C THR A 89 -53.91 -15.10 -12.81
N PRO A 90 -55.18 -15.40 -13.17
CA PRO A 90 -56.32 -14.60 -12.76
C PRO A 90 -56.47 -14.45 -11.24
N LEU A 91 -56.10 -15.48 -10.47
CA LEU A 91 -56.14 -15.44 -9.01
C LEU A 91 -55.14 -14.42 -8.46
N ILE A 92 -53.88 -14.51 -8.88
CA ILE A 92 -52.80 -13.62 -8.43
C ILE A 92 -53.07 -12.19 -8.91
N GLN A 93 -53.53 -12.01 -10.15
CA GLN A 93 -53.93 -10.70 -10.66
C GLN A 93 -55.07 -10.08 -9.83
N SER A 94 -56.06 -10.88 -9.42
CA SER A 94 -57.15 -10.41 -8.55
C SER A 94 -56.65 -10.07 -7.14
N ALA A 95 -55.67 -10.82 -6.63
CA ALA A 95 -55.03 -10.53 -5.34
C ALA A 95 -54.22 -9.22 -5.38
N LEU A 96 -53.41 -9.01 -6.42
CA LEU A 96 -52.64 -7.78 -6.62
C LEU A 96 -53.54 -6.55 -6.79
N ASN A 97 -54.67 -6.71 -7.49
CA ASN A 97 -55.66 -5.65 -7.66
C ASN A 97 -56.52 -5.42 -6.42
N GLN A 98 -56.34 -6.21 -5.36
CA GLN A 98 -57.14 -6.20 -4.13
C GLN A 98 -58.63 -6.20 -4.45
N ASP A 99 -59.04 -7.16 -5.28
CA ASP A 99 -60.38 -7.26 -5.82
C ASP A 99 -61.43 -7.28 -4.71
N LYS A 100 -62.46 -6.44 -4.85
CA LYS A 100 -63.55 -6.27 -3.88
C LYS A 100 -64.36 -7.54 -3.63
N ARG A 101 -64.23 -8.54 -4.51
CA ARG A 101 -64.80 -9.89 -4.36
C ARG A 101 -64.23 -10.63 -3.15
N TYR A 102 -63.01 -10.30 -2.72
CA TYR A 102 -62.33 -10.97 -1.62
C TYR A 102 -62.19 -10.08 -0.38
N GLU A 103 -62.27 -10.69 0.80
CA GLU A 103 -61.88 -10.07 2.06
C GLU A 103 -60.44 -10.48 2.42
N PHE A 104 -59.51 -9.51 2.42
CA PHE A 104 -58.11 -9.71 2.78
C PHE A 104 -57.86 -9.38 4.25
N SER A 105 -57.00 -10.16 4.91
CA SER A 105 -56.49 -9.81 6.23
C SER A 105 -55.58 -8.57 6.16
N GLU A 106 -55.40 -7.87 7.28
CA GLU A 106 -54.50 -6.71 7.36
C GLU A 106 -53.06 -7.07 6.98
N GLN A 107 -52.59 -8.27 7.34
CA GLN A 107 -51.24 -8.73 7.06
C GLN A 107 -51.02 -8.95 5.56
N ILE A 108 -51.90 -9.69 4.90
CA ILE A 108 -51.80 -9.97 3.47
C ILE A 108 -52.04 -8.70 2.65
N TYR A 109 -53.01 -7.87 3.05
CA TYR A 109 -53.24 -6.58 2.42
C TYR A 109 -51.98 -5.70 2.44
N THR A 110 -51.30 -5.64 3.59
CA THR A 110 -50.05 -4.88 3.75
C THR A 110 -48.95 -5.42 2.83
N VAL A 111 -48.72 -6.74 2.81
CA VAL A 111 -47.71 -7.37 1.94
C VAL A 111 -47.99 -7.03 0.48
N LEU A 112 -49.21 -7.26 0.00
CA LEU A 112 -49.55 -7.05 -1.41
C LEU A 112 -49.51 -5.57 -1.80
N SER A 113 -49.77 -4.65 -0.87
CA SER A 113 -49.64 -3.21 -1.13
C SER A 113 -48.20 -2.74 -1.45
N LEU A 114 -47.19 -3.54 -1.10
CA LEU A 114 -45.78 -3.24 -1.40
C LEU A 114 -45.37 -3.60 -2.83
N VAL A 115 -46.19 -4.37 -3.56
CA VAL A 115 -45.91 -4.80 -4.93
C VAL A 115 -46.02 -3.59 -5.86
N LYS A 116 -44.95 -3.29 -6.58
CA LYS A 116 -44.96 -2.25 -7.62
C LYS A 116 -45.35 -2.87 -8.95
N ASN A 117 -46.23 -2.21 -9.67
CA ASN A 117 -46.69 -2.67 -10.99
C ASN A 117 -46.29 -1.64 -12.05
N ASP A 118 -44.98 -1.49 -12.25
CA ASP A 118 -44.38 -0.56 -13.21
C ASP A 118 -43.93 -1.24 -14.52
N GLY A 119 -44.13 -2.56 -14.64
CA GLY A 119 -43.78 -3.35 -15.81
C GLY A 119 -42.28 -3.64 -15.97
N SER A 120 -41.45 -3.24 -15.01
CA SER A 120 -39.98 -3.40 -15.09
C SER A 120 -39.51 -4.84 -14.85
N HIS A 121 -40.23 -5.61 -14.05
CA HIS A 121 -39.92 -6.98 -13.69
C HIS A 121 -41.17 -7.85 -13.72
N SER A 122 -40.97 -9.18 -13.74
CA SER A 122 -42.06 -10.14 -13.61
C SER A 122 -42.88 -9.86 -12.34
N PRO A 123 -44.23 -9.88 -12.39
CA PRO A 123 -45.08 -9.72 -11.21
C PRO A 123 -44.70 -10.66 -10.06
N TYR A 124 -44.21 -11.86 -10.38
CA TYR A 124 -43.75 -12.83 -9.39
C TYR A 124 -42.52 -12.34 -8.61
N MET A 125 -41.56 -11.68 -9.27
CA MET A 125 -40.37 -11.13 -8.63
C MET A 125 -40.73 -9.97 -7.69
N GLU A 126 -41.70 -9.13 -8.09
CA GLU A 126 -42.20 -8.05 -7.24
C GLU A 126 -43.01 -8.57 -6.05
N ILE A 127 -43.76 -9.68 -6.20
CA ILE A 127 -44.39 -10.37 -5.07
C ILE A 127 -43.31 -10.92 -4.12
N ILE A 128 -42.29 -11.62 -4.62
CA ILE A 128 -41.18 -12.14 -3.78
C ILE A 128 -40.55 -11.00 -2.97
N LYS A 129 -40.20 -9.90 -3.64
CA LYS A 129 -39.63 -8.70 -3.03
C LYS A 129 -40.55 -8.10 -1.96
N ALA A 130 -41.85 -8.01 -2.22
CA ALA A 130 -42.84 -7.53 -1.26
C ALA A 130 -42.89 -8.40 0.00
N PHE A 131 -42.87 -9.73 -0.14
CA PHE A 131 -42.81 -10.66 0.99
C PHE A 131 -41.54 -10.47 1.82
N ILE A 132 -40.36 -10.34 1.19
CA ILE A 132 -39.10 -10.07 1.88
C ILE A 132 -39.20 -8.75 2.66
N LEU A 133 -39.63 -7.67 2.01
CA LEU A 133 -39.70 -6.33 2.59
C LEU A 133 -40.76 -6.19 3.69
N SER A 134 -41.81 -7.03 3.68
CA SER A 134 -42.84 -7.06 4.72
C SER A 134 -42.33 -7.56 6.08
N GLY A 135 -41.17 -8.22 6.11
CA GLY A 135 -40.53 -8.69 7.34
C GLY A 135 -39.79 -7.57 8.08
N THR A 136 -39.34 -7.86 9.30
CA THR A 136 -38.41 -6.94 9.98
C THR A 136 -37.05 -6.96 9.27
N LYS A 137 -36.32 -5.84 9.28
CA LYS A 137 -34.99 -5.73 8.66
C LYS A 137 -34.04 -6.86 9.05
N GLN A 138 -34.11 -7.37 10.29
CA GLN A 138 -33.27 -8.46 10.78
C GLN A 138 -33.61 -9.82 10.15
N GLN A 139 -34.82 -9.99 9.60
CA GLN A 139 -35.31 -11.24 9.03
C GLN A 139 -35.05 -11.38 7.53
N TYR A 140 -34.61 -10.33 6.82
CA TYR A 140 -34.36 -10.40 5.37
C TYR A 140 -33.39 -11.53 5.00
N THR A 141 -32.31 -11.71 5.77
CA THR A 141 -31.31 -12.77 5.56
C THR A 141 -31.90 -14.17 5.58
N THR A 142 -33.03 -14.40 6.26
CA THR A 142 -33.65 -15.73 6.34
C THR A 142 -34.20 -16.20 4.99
N TYR A 143 -34.64 -15.29 4.12
CA TYR A 143 -35.08 -15.63 2.76
C TYR A 143 -33.90 -16.09 1.91
N PHE A 144 -32.79 -15.34 1.92
CA PHE A 144 -31.59 -15.68 1.17
C PHE A 144 -30.92 -16.96 1.68
N ASN A 145 -30.85 -17.16 3.01
CA ASN A 145 -30.37 -18.42 3.59
C ASN A 145 -31.29 -19.61 3.24
N CYS A 146 -32.60 -19.37 3.08
CA CYS A 146 -33.54 -20.39 2.61
C CYS A 146 -33.25 -20.77 1.16
N LEU A 147 -33.04 -19.78 0.27
CA LEU A 147 -32.67 -20.02 -1.13
C LEU A 147 -31.37 -20.84 -1.24
N MET A 148 -30.36 -20.48 -0.46
CA MET A 148 -29.04 -21.14 -0.46
C MET A 148 -29.02 -22.49 0.27
N GLY A 149 -30.15 -22.97 0.82
CA GLY A 149 -30.18 -24.25 1.56
C GLY A 149 -29.47 -24.22 2.93
N THR A 150 -29.16 -23.04 3.47
CA THR A 150 -28.37 -22.87 4.72
C THR A 150 -29.20 -22.47 5.95
N SER A 151 -30.53 -22.50 5.83
CA SER A 151 -31.44 -22.20 6.94
C SER A 151 -31.35 -23.25 8.04
N SER A 152 -31.15 -22.83 9.30
CA SER A 152 -31.07 -23.73 10.47
C SER A 152 -32.35 -24.54 10.71
N SER A 153 -33.47 -24.14 10.11
CA SER A 153 -34.77 -24.82 10.17
C SER A 153 -34.98 -25.92 9.11
N PHE A 154 -34.04 -26.16 8.17
CA PHE A 154 -34.13 -27.28 7.23
C PHE A 154 -34.13 -28.67 7.89
N ASN A 155 -33.73 -28.74 9.16
CA ASN A 155 -33.76 -29.99 9.95
C ASN A 155 -35.18 -30.39 10.41
N LYS A 156 -36.23 -29.62 10.10
CA LYS A 156 -37.62 -29.87 10.56
C LYS A 156 -38.66 -30.07 9.46
N GLU A 157 -38.40 -29.60 8.24
CA GLU A 157 -39.28 -29.73 7.07
C GLU A 157 -38.40 -29.96 5.82
N LEU A 158 -38.76 -30.94 4.98
CA LEU A 158 -38.08 -31.19 3.70
C LEU A 158 -38.17 -29.94 2.81
N PRO A 159 -37.11 -29.54 2.09
CA PRO A 159 -37.17 -28.43 1.15
C PRO A 159 -38.23 -28.69 0.08
N ILE A 160 -39.20 -27.79 -0.06
CA ILE A 160 -40.17 -27.73 -1.15
C ILE A 160 -39.54 -27.02 -2.37
N PHE A 161 -38.36 -26.43 -2.23
CA PHE A 161 -37.67 -25.65 -3.25
C PHE A 161 -36.41 -26.38 -3.73
N ASP A 162 -36.37 -26.79 -5.00
CA ASP A 162 -35.19 -27.36 -5.67
C ASP A 162 -34.57 -26.30 -6.60
N ILE A 163 -33.42 -25.76 -6.18
CA ILE A 163 -32.68 -24.75 -6.93
C ILE A 163 -32.25 -25.25 -8.31
N ASN A 164 -32.06 -26.57 -8.49
CA ASN A 164 -31.61 -27.15 -9.75
C ASN A 164 -32.66 -27.06 -10.88
N ILE A 165 -33.90 -26.72 -10.53
CA ILE A 165 -34.99 -26.50 -11.50
C ILE A 165 -34.89 -25.10 -12.13
N LEU A 166 -34.20 -24.15 -11.49
CA LEU A 166 -34.08 -22.78 -11.99
C LEU A 166 -33.04 -22.67 -13.09
N ASN A 167 -33.36 -21.89 -14.12
CA ASN A 167 -32.38 -21.53 -15.15
C ASN A 167 -31.55 -20.30 -14.74
N ASN A 168 -30.43 -20.07 -15.45
CA ASN A 168 -29.52 -18.96 -15.15
C ASN A 168 -30.20 -17.59 -15.21
N THR A 169 -31.10 -17.36 -16.18
CA THR A 169 -31.83 -16.09 -16.32
C THR A 169 -32.72 -15.81 -15.13
N GLN A 170 -33.40 -16.83 -14.60
CA GLN A 170 -34.28 -16.73 -13.42
C GLN A 170 -33.48 -16.38 -12.16
N LEU A 171 -32.33 -17.05 -11.96
CA LEU A 171 -31.43 -16.78 -10.84
C LEU A 171 -30.83 -15.38 -10.88
N LEU A 172 -30.35 -14.94 -12.06
CA LEU A 172 -29.83 -13.59 -12.25
C LEU A 172 -30.94 -12.55 -12.02
N THR A 173 -32.13 -12.75 -12.59
CA THR A 173 -33.26 -11.83 -12.38
C THR A 173 -33.63 -11.71 -10.90
N PHE A 174 -33.67 -12.83 -10.18
CA PHE A 174 -33.89 -12.81 -8.73
C PHE A 174 -32.80 -12.00 -8.01
N TYR A 175 -31.53 -12.23 -8.32
CA TYR A 175 -30.41 -11.52 -7.72
C TYR A 175 -30.51 -10.01 -7.98
N GLU A 176 -30.77 -9.61 -9.22
CA GLU A 176 -30.91 -8.20 -9.62
C GLU A 176 -32.02 -7.47 -8.89
N VAL A 177 -33.18 -8.12 -8.73
CA VAL A 177 -34.35 -7.54 -8.06
C VAL A 177 -34.15 -7.41 -6.54
N THR A 178 -33.33 -8.28 -5.94
CA THR A 178 -33.31 -8.47 -4.47
C THR A 178 -31.99 -8.12 -3.78
N HIS A 179 -30.84 -8.11 -4.46
CA HIS A 179 -29.53 -7.89 -3.82
C HIS A 179 -29.46 -6.55 -3.06
N ARG A 180 -30.12 -5.50 -3.57
CA ARG A 180 -30.18 -4.18 -2.92
C ARG A 180 -30.88 -4.21 -1.57
N ILE A 181 -31.78 -5.16 -1.32
CA ILE A 181 -32.42 -5.33 -0.01
C ILE A 181 -31.35 -5.62 1.06
N LEU A 182 -30.32 -6.39 0.70
CA LEU A 182 -29.19 -6.70 1.57
C LEU A 182 -28.17 -5.55 1.61
N LEU A 183 -27.93 -4.87 0.49
CA LEU A 183 -27.02 -3.74 0.39
C LEU A 183 -27.46 -2.54 1.23
N ASP A 184 -28.73 -2.12 1.09
CA ASP A 184 -29.31 -0.95 1.76
C ASP A 184 -29.40 -1.16 3.30
N ASN A 185 -29.16 -2.39 3.77
CA ASN A 185 -29.07 -2.74 5.18
C ASN A 185 -27.64 -3.18 5.53
N SER A 186 -26.81 -2.21 5.92
CA SER A 186 -25.38 -2.39 6.18
C SER A 186 -24.99 -3.53 7.14
N ARG A 187 -25.91 -4.02 7.97
CA ARG A 187 -25.69 -5.17 8.86
C ARG A 187 -25.73 -6.53 8.14
N GLN A 188 -25.99 -6.57 6.83
CA GLN A 188 -26.25 -7.80 6.07
C GLN A 188 -25.25 -8.06 4.94
N LEU A 189 -24.16 -7.30 4.88
CA LEU A 189 -23.12 -7.41 3.84
C LEU A 189 -22.57 -8.85 3.69
N GLN A 190 -22.37 -9.56 4.80
CA GLN A 190 -21.91 -10.96 4.78
C GLN A 190 -22.91 -11.92 4.12
N THR A 191 -24.22 -11.62 4.19
CA THR A 191 -25.23 -12.43 3.50
C THR A 191 -25.25 -12.12 2.02
N LEU A 192 -25.00 -10.85 1.64
CA LEU A 192 -24.83 -10.48 0.25
C LEU A 192 -23.60 -11.18 -0.35
N GLU A 193 -22.46 -11.17 0.33
CA GLU A 193 -21.26 -11.92 -0.11
C GLU A 193 -21.54 -13.41 -0.34
N LYS A 194 -22.23 -14.07 0.59
CA LYS A 194 -22.63 -15.47 0.44
C LYS A 194 -23.57 -15.67 -0.75
N LEU A 195 -24.54 -14.78 -0.94
CA LEU A 195 -25.49 -14.84 -2.05
C LEU A 195 -24.77 -14.63 -3.39
N THR A 196 -23.89 -13.64 -3.51
CA THR A 196 -23.09 -13.35 -4.70
C THR A 196 -22.27 -14.58 -5.09
N ASN A 197 -21.53 -15.16 -4.14
CA ASN A 197 -20.75 -16.37 -4.38
C ASN A 197 -21.62 -17.58 -4.75
N PHE A 198 -22.78 -17.72 -4.10
CA PHE A 198 -23.71 -18.80 -4.39
C PHE A 198 -24.27 -18.70 -5.82
N ILE A 199 -24.74 -17.51 -6.24
CA ILE A 199 -25.29 -17.30 -7.57
C ILE A 199 -24.21 -17.43 -8.63
N SER A 200 -23.04 -16.81 -8.45
CA SER A 200 -21.90 -16.88 -9.40
C SER A 200 -21.51 -18.34 -9.70
N ASN A 201 -21.39 -19.18 -8.66
CA ASN A 201 -21.09 -20.60 -8.83
C ASN A 201 -22.16 -21.41 -9.60
N GLN A 202 -23.42 -20.96 -9.58
CA GLN A 202 -24.52 -21.66 -10.28
C GLN A 202 -24.61 -21.25 -11.75
N VAL A 203 -24.44 -19.96 -12.04
CA VAL A 203 -24.66 -19.41 -13.38
C VAL A 203 -23.42 -19.50 -14.29
N GLY A 204 -22.23 -19.65 -13.70
CA GLY A 204 -20.97 -19.81 -14.43
C GLY A 204 -20.66 -18.61 -15.34
N GLU A 205 -20.38 -18.87 -16.61
CA GLU A 205 -20.11 -17.82 -17.61
C GLU A 205 -21.31 -16.91 -17.90
N TYR A 206 -22.53 -17.34 -17.51
CA TYR A 206 -23.75 -16.56 -17.70
C TYR A 206 -23.90 -15.54 -16.55
N THR A 207 -23.44 -14.30 -16.76
CA THR A 207 -23.31 -13.32 -15.66
C THR A 207 -24.08 -12.00 -15.90
N SER A 208 -23.99 -11.07 -14.95
CA SER A 208 -24.53 -9.72 -15.04
C SER A 208 -23.56 -8.69 -14.43
N GLN A 209 -23.71 -7.42 -14.83
CA GLN A 209 -22.88 -6.34 -14.31
C GLN A 209 -22.91 -6.23 -12.77
N SER A 210 -24.08 -6.34 -12.16
CA SER A 210 -24.18 -6.27 -10.69
C SER A 210 -23.55 -7.48 -10.01
N LEU A 211 -23.65 -8.67 -10.59
CA LEU A 211 -23.01 -9.87 -10.05
C LEU A 211 -21.49 -9.72 -10.08
N LEU A 212 -20.91 -9.36 -11.22
CA LEU A 212 -19.47 -9.14 -11.38
C LEU A 212 -18.94 -8.01 -10.48
N PHE A 213 -19.70 -6.91 -10.34
CA PHE A 213 -19.32 -5.83 -9.42
C PHE A 213 -19.15 -6.34 -7.98
N PHE A 214 -20.13 -7.08 -7.47
CA PHE A 214 -20.07 -7.56 -6.09
C PHE A 214 -19.03 -8.67 -5.91
N GLU A 215 -18.84 -9.52 -6.92
CA GLU A 215 -17.81 -10.56 -6.90
C GLU A 215 -16.39 -9.95 -6.84
N SER A 216 -16.15 -8.92 -7.65
CA SER A 216 -14.93 -8.10 -7.58
C SER A 216 -14.81 -7.42 -6.21
N TYR A 217 -15.86 -6.73 -5.75
CA TYR A 217 -15.87 -6.01 -4.47
C TYR A 217 -15.54 -6.89 -3.26
N PHE A 218 -16.09 -8.11 -3.18
CA PHE A 218 -15.81 -9.02 -2.06
C PHE A 218 -14.46 -9.75 -2.18
N SER A 219 -13.88 -9.79 -3.38
CA SER A 219 -12.59 -10.44 -3.64
C SER A 219 -11.41 -9.49 -3.51
N ILE A 220 -11.62 -8.17 -3.61
CA ILE A 220 -10.56 -7.17 -3.75
C ILE A 220 -9.47 -7.24 -2.66
N ASP A 221 -9.86 -7.45 -1.40
CA ASP A 221 -8.91 -7.53 -0.27
C ASP A 221 -8.26 -8.92 -0.15
N LYS A 222 -8.97 -9.98 -0.55
CA LYS A 222 -8.52 -11.38 -0.39
C LYS A 222 -7.65 -11.84 -1.55
N ASN A 223 -8.00 -11.44 -2.76
CA ASN A 223 -7.32 -11.78 -4.00
C ASN A 223 -7.49 -10.63 -5.02
N PRO A 224 -6.67 -9.58 -4.91
CA PRO A 224 -6.76 -8.41 -5.80
C PRO A 224 -6.66 -8.79 -7.28
N LYS A 225 -5.78 -9.75 -7.65
CA LYS A 225 -5.64 -10.20 -9.04
C LYS A 225 -6.94 -10.75 -9.61
N HIS A 226 -7.57 -11.68 -8.89
CA HIS A 226 -8.86 -12.24 -9.29
C HIS A 226 -9.95 -11.16 -9.39
N SER A 227 -9.94 -10.18 -8.47
CA SER A 227 -10.86 -9.05 -8.54
C SER A 227 -10.67 -8.20 -9.81
N LEU A 228 -9.43 -7.96 -10.23
CA LEU A 228 -9.14 -7.25 -11.49
C LEU A 228 -9.62 -8.07 -12.70
N ASP A 229 -9.34 -9.38 -12.72
CA ASP A 229 -9.79 -10.28 -13.79
C ASP A 229 -11.33 -10.24 -13.94
N ILE A 230 -12.07 -10.31 -12.82
CA ILE A 230 -13.54 -10.20 -12.81
C ILE A 230 -14.01 -8.85 -13.33
N ALA A 231 -13.35 -7.76 -12.92
CA ALA A 231 -13.71 -6.42 -13.36
C ALA A 231 -13.59 -6.28 -14.90
N GLY A 232 -12.59 -6.94 -15.50
CA GLY A 232 -12.41 -6.96 -16.96
C GLY A 232 -13.61 -7.51 -17.73
N HIS A 233 -14.37 -8.45 -17.15
CA HIS A 233 -15.57 -9.02 -17.78
C HIS A 233 -16.82 -8.14 -17.65
N PHE A 234 -16.76 -7.02 -16.91
CA PHE A 234 -17.93 -6.19 -16.61
C PHE A 234 -18.60 -5.62 -17.86
N PHE A 235 -17.82 -5.17 -18.84
CA PHE A 235 -18.35 -4.56 -20.06
C PHE A 235 -19.03 -5.56 -21.00
N ASP A 236 -18.62 -6.83 -20.95
CA ASP A 236 -19.19 -7.91 -21.76
C ASP A 236 -20.51 -8.44 -21.17
N ALA A 237 -20.78 -8.15 -19.89
CA ALA A 237 -21.97 -8.59 -19.20
C ALA A 237 -23.18 -7.66 -19.41
N PRO A 238 -24.41 -8.20 -19.50
CA PRO A 238 -25.61 -7.39 -19.58
C PRO A 238 -25.88 -6.65 -18.25
N ASN A 239 -26.35 -5.40 -18.34
CA ASN A 239 -26.94 -4.72 -17.19
C ASN A 239 -28.42 -5.13 -17.06
N LEU A 240 -28.69 -6.01 -16.10
CA LEU A 240 -30.02 -6.53 -15.82
C LEU A 240 -30.74 -5.78 -14.68
N SER A 241 -30.10 -4.77 -14.09
CA SER A 241 -30.64 -4.05 -12.94
C SER A 241 -31.80 -3.12 -13.35
N GLY A 242 -32.91 -3.18 -12.59
CA GLY A 242 -34.04 -2.28 -12.79
C GLY A 242 -33.69 -0.81 -12.48
N GLY A 243 -34.15 0.12 -13.33
CA GLY A 243 -34.09 1.56 -13.04
C GLY A 243 -32.74 2.25 -13.28
N CYS A 244 -31.92 1.76 -14.21
CA CYS A 244 -30.62 2.36 -14.59
C CYS A 244 -29.59 2.40 -13.45
N THR A 245 -29.59 1.42 -12.54
CA THR A 245 -28.48 1.31 -11.56
C THR A 245 -27.21 0.93 -12.33
N ASN A 246 -26.17 1.76 -12.23
CA ASN A 246 -24.91 1.52 -12.91
C ASN A 246 -23.78 1.50 -11.87
N TYR A 247 -23.15 0.33 -11.71
CA TYR A 247 -22.04 0.12 -10.79
C TYR A 247 -20.68 0.49 -11.38
N LEU A 248 -20.59 0.88 -12.65
CA LEU A 248 -19.35 1.14 -13.38
C LEU A 248 -18.41 2.09 -12.64
N SER A 249 -18.90 3.27 -12.23
CA SER A 249 -18.08 4.26 -11.53
C SER A 249 -17.55 3.75 -10.18
N SER A 250 -18.33 2.93 -9.48
CA SER A 250 -17.91 2.32 -8.21
C SER A 250 -16.94 1.16 -8.42
N LEU A 251 -17.15 0.34 -9.46
CA LEU A 251 -16.22 -0.71 -9.88
C LEU A 251 -14.88 -0.07 -10.21
N ALA A 252 -14.88 0.87 -11.15
CA ALA A 252 -13.70 1.61 -11.59
C ALA A 252 -12.91 2.19 -10.42
N PHE A 253 -13.58 2.87 -9.49
CA PHE A 253 -12.93 3.42 -8.31
C PHE A 253 -12.21 2.35 -7.46
N ASN A 254 -12.87 1.22 -7.20
CA ASN A 254 -12.27 0.12 -6.45
C ASN A 254 -11.11 -0.53 -7.23
N THR A 255 -11.30 -0.78 -8.52
CA THR A 255 -10.31 -1.40 -9.41
C THR A 255 -9.03 -0.56 -9.50
N VAL A 256 -9.14 0.76 -9.64
CA VAL A 256 -7.99 1.67 -9.62
C VAL A 256 -7.22 1.57 -8.29
N HIS A 257 -7.92 1.54 -7.16
CA HIS A 257 -7.26 1.40 -5.86
C HIS A 257 -6.51 0.07 -5.72
N ALA A 258 -7.09 -1.04 -6.19
CA ALA A 258 -6.42 -2.33 -6.21
C ALA A 258 -5.20 -2.32 -7.15
N ALA A 259 -5.34 -1.77 -8.36
CA ALA A 259 -4.25 -1.66 -9.33
C ALA A 259 -3.08 -0.83 -8.77
N ILE A 260 -3.35 0.33 -8.15
CA ILE A 260 -2.33 1.14 -7.46
C ILE A 260 -1.64 0.33 -6.35
N ALA A 261 -2.39 -0.43 -5.54
CA ALA A 261 -1.83 -1.24 -4.48
C ALA A 261 -0.94 -2.38 -5.00
N MET A 262 -1.26 -2.93 -6.17
CA MET A 262 -0.42 -3.92 -6.86
C MET A 262 0.72 -3.32 -7.69
N ALA A 263 0.82 -1.99 -7.75
CA ALA A 263 1.72 -1.27 -8.65
C ALA A 263 1.49 -1.56 -10.15
N ASP A 264 0.24 -1.84 -10.54
CA ASP A 264 -0.18 -1.99 -11.94
C ASP A 264 -0.70 -0.65 -12.47
N ILE A 265 0.20 0.10 -13.10
CA ILE A 265 -0.07 1.47 -13.59
C ILE A 265 -1.00 1.44 -14.81
N GLU A 266 -0.85 0.45 -15.70
CA GLU A 266 -1.62 0.36 -16.93
C GLU A 266 -3.10 0.13 -16.61
N GLU A 267 -3.37 -0.82 -15.73
CA GLU A 267 -4.73 -1.11 -15.25
C GLU A 267 -5.34 0.08 -14.50
N ALA A 268 -4.54 0.75 -13.66
CA ALA A 268 -5.01 1.94 -12.93
C ALA A 268 -5.38 3.10 -13.87
N ASN A 269 -4.57 3.36 -14.90
CA ASN A 269 -4.83 4.38 -15.91
C ASN A 269 -6.05 4.02 -16.78
N TYR A 270 -6.24 2.75 -17.12
CA TYR A 270 -7.42 2.31 -17.87
C TYR A 270 -8.72 2.57 -17.09
N TRP A 271 -8.77 2.16 -15.81
CA TRP A 271 -10.02 2.24 -15.03
C TRP A 271 -10.38 3.65 -14.56
N VAL A 272 -9.41 4.55 -14.36
CA VAL A 272 -9.69 5.89 -13.81
C VAL A 272 -10.62 6.72 -14.69
N ASP A 273 -10.62 6.46 -16.01
CA ASP A 273 -11.45 7.17 -16.98
C ASP A 273 -12.94 6.80 -16.90
N TYR A 274 -13.29 5.71 -16.21
CA TYR A 274 -14.68 5.27 -16.00
C TYR A 274 -15.29 5.80 -14.69
N ILE A 275 -14.54 6.59 -13.92
CA ILE A 275 -15.02 7.21 -12.68
C ILE A 275 -15.79 8.49 -13.02
N SER A 276 -17.06 8.54 -12.64
CA SER A 276 -17.96 9.67 -12.94
C SER A 276 -17.74 10.91 -12.06
N ASP A 277 -16.98 10.77 -10.99
CA ASP A 277 -16.70 11.82 -10.01
C ASP A 277 -15.33 12.43 -10.32
N ASP A 278 -15.33 13.61 -10.95
CA ASP A 278 -14.13 14.28 -11.45
C ASP A 278 -13.10 14.56 -10.34
N GLU A 279 -13.54 14.88 -9.12
CA GLU A 279 -12.63 15.14 -7.99
C GLU A 279 -11.92 13.85 -7.56
N LYS A 280 -12.67 12.73 -7.47
CA LYS A 280 -12.08 11.42 -7.16
C LYS A 280 -11.14 10.96 -8.27
N ALA A 281 -11.55 11.10 -9.53
CA ALA A 281 -10.73 10.73 -10.68
C ALA A 281 -9.44 11.56 -10.71
N ALA A 282 -9.50 12.87 -10.46
CA ALA A 282 -8.32 13.73 -10.38
C ALA A 282 -7.38 13.34 -9.23
N SER A 283 -7.93 13.02 -8.05
CA SER A 283 -7.14 12.54 -6.90
C SER A 283 -6.42 11.22 -7.18
N LEU A 284 -7.10 10.29 -7.86
CA LEU A 284 -6.53 9.02 -8.27
C LEU A 284 -5.47 9.19 -9.37
N ARG A 285 -5.72 10.01 -10.39
CA ARG A 285 -4.71 10.36 -11.41
C ARG A 285 -3.44 10.92 -10.78
N HIS A 286 -3.56 11.84 -9.82
CA HIS A 286 -2.40 12.32 -9.07
C HIS A 286 -1.67 11.21 -8.32
N SER A 287 -2.40 10.26 -7.75
CA SER A 287 -1.83 9.09 -7.06
C SER A 287 -1.11 8.15 -8.03
N ILE A 288 -1.65 7.95 -9.23
CA ILE A 288 -1.03 7.15 -10.30
C ILE A 288 0.25 7.83 -10.79
N THR A 289 0.23 9.13 -11.11
CA THR A 289 1.42 9.87 -11.52
C THR A 289 2.51 9.82 -10.44
N LYS A 290 2.15 9.98 -9.17
CA LYS A 290 3.10 9.86 -8.07
C LYS A 290 3.70 8.45 -7.95
N LEU A 291 2.92 7.42 -8.24
CA LEU A 291 3.38 6.04 -8.27
C LEU A 291 4.31 5.78 -9.48
N GLU A 292 3.98 6.30 -10.66
CA GLU A 292 4.81 6.28 -11.85
C GLU A 292 6.17 6.96 -11.60
N GLU A 293 6.16 8.17 -11.05
CA GLU A 293 7.37 8.90 -10.66
C GLU A 293 8.19 8.09 -9.65
N LYS A 294 7.54 7.48 -8.65
CA LYS A 294 8.19 6.61 -7.66
C LYS A 294 8.88 5.41 -8.31
N ILE A 295 8.19 4.72 -9.22
CA ILE A 295 8.73 3.56 -9.92
C ILE A 295 9.89 3.98 -10.83
N GLY A 296 9.74 5.09 -11.57
CA GLY A 296 10.79 5.66 -12.40
C GLY A 296 12.04 6.05 -11.59
N ALA A 297 11.87 6.73 -10.45
CA ALA A 297 12.98 7.13 -9.57
C ALA A 297 13.76 5.92 -9.05
N ARG A 298 13.07 4.83 -8.67
CA ARG A 298 13.71 3.59 -8.22
C ARG A 298 14.41 2.85 -9.35
N THR A 299 13.76 2.78 -10.50
CA THR A 299 14.29 2.11 -11.70
C THR A 299 15.62 2.74 -12.09
N ASN A 300 15.68 4.07 -12.12
CA ASN A 300 16.88 4.81 -12.52
C ASN A 300 17.89 5.04 -11.39
N HIS A 301 17.61 4.55 -10.17
CA HIS A 301 18.47 4.83 -9.03
C HIS A 301 19.80 4.07 -9.16
N PRO A 302 20.97 4.73 -8.99
CA PRO A 302 22.29 4.11 -9.16
C PRO A 302 22.59 2.96 -8.19
N LEU A 303 21.87 2.88 -7.06
CA LEU A 303 21.95 1.75 -6.11
C LEU A 303 20.92 0.65 -6.33
N ASN A 304 20.12 0.71 -7.41
CA ASN A 304 19.10 -0.30 -7.66
C ASN A 304 19.76 -1.67 -7.91
N PRO A 305 19.55 -2.67 -7.01
CA PRO A 305 20.27 -3.94 -7.08
C PRO A 305 19.86 -4.82 -8.25
N GLU A 306 18.76 -4.51 -8.97
CA GLU A 306 18.36 -5.24 -10.17
C GLU A 306 19.31 -5.01 -11.35
N TYR A 307 19.97 -3.83 -11.39
CA TYR A 307 20.82 -3.42 -12.50
C TYR A 307 22.32 -3.47 -12.18
N ILE A 308 22.70 -3.97 -11.00
CA ILE A 308 24.09 -4.06 -10.56
C ILE A 308 24.54 -5.53 -10.59
N PRO A 309 25.13 -6.02 -11.70
CA PRO A 309 25.63 -7.38 -11.78
C PRO A 309 26.87 -7.57 -10.88
N PRO A 310 27.14 -8.79 -10.40
CA PRO A 310 28.38 -9.09 -9.68
C PRO A 310 29.62 -8.80 -10.53
N SER A 311 30.63 -8.20 -9.91
CA SER A 311 31.92 -7.89 -10.56
C SER A 311 32.86 -9.09 -10.49
N SER A 312 33.63 -9.32 -11.55
CA SER A 312 34.78 -10.24 -11.51
C SER A 312 35.92 -9.61 -10.71
N LEU A 313 36.58 -10.39 -9.86
CA LEU A 313 37.64 -9.90 -8.97
C LEU A 313 38.81 -9.26 -9.76
N GLU A 314 39.18 -9.85 -10.89
CA GLU A 314 40.30 -9.39 -11.73
C GLU A 314 40.01 -8.03 -12.39
N LYS A 315 38.74 -7.64 -12.51
CA LYS A 315 38.32 -6.38 -13.13
C LYS A 315 38.32 -5.20 -12.15
N ILE A 316 38.37 -5.48 -10.84
CA ILE A 316 38.43 -4.43 -9.83
C ILE A 316 39.82 -3.82 -9.91
N SER A 317 39.95 -2.49 -10.04
CA SER A 317 41.27 -1.82 -10.02
C SER A 317 41.96 -2.02 -8.67
N THR A 318 43.30 -2.00 -8.65
CA THR A 318 44.09 -2.25 -7.42
C THR A 318 43.73 -1.26 -6.32
N ARG A 319 43.51 0.01 -6.69
CA ARG A 319 43.06 1.06 -5.78
C ARG A 319 41.71 0.73 -5.13
N MET A 320 40.71 0.37 -5.94
CA MET A 320 39.38 0.01 -5.42
C MET A 320 39.40 -1.28 -4.62
N LEU A 321 40.29 -2.22 -4.96
CA LEU A 321 40.45 -3.46 -4.21
C LEU A 321 41.05 -3.21 -2.82
N MET A 322 42.06 -2.33 -2.70
CA MET A 322 42.60 -1.91 -1.39
C MET A 322 41.55 -1.18 -0.55
N ILE A 323 40.77 -0.28 -1.16
CA ILE A 323 39.65 0.39 -0.50
C ILE A 323 38.61 -0.63 -0.03
N LEU A 324 38.23 -1.57 -0.88
CA LEU A 324 37.28 -2.63 -0.55
C LEU A 324 37.77 -3.47 0.62
N CYS A 325 39.06 -3.84 0.65
CA CYS A 325 39.65 -4.55 1.79
C CYS A 325 39.49 -3.75 3.08
N ALA A 326 39.68 -2.41 3.05
CA ALA A 326 39.51 -1.57 4.25
C ALA A 326 38.09 -1.61 4.78
N PHE A 327 37.08 -1.57 3.90
CA PHE A 327 35.70 -1.73 4.34
C PHE A 327 35.41 -3.15 4.84
N VAL A 328 35.92 -4.20 4.19
CA VAL A 328 35.70 -5.59 4.63
C VAL A 328 36.37 -5.83 5.99
N ASP A 329 37.57 -5.31 6.23
CA ASP A 329 38.22 -5.43 7.54
C ASP A 329 37.54 -4.57 8.62
N GLY A 330 37.15 -3.34 8.29
CA GLY A 330 36.63 -2.37 9.25
C GLY A 330 35.16 -2.57 9.63
N CYS A 331 34.30 -2.91 8.66
CA CYS A 331 32.86 -3.11 8.89
C CYS A 331 32.31 -4.42 8.33
N GLY A 332 33.11 -5.34 7.80
CA GLY A 332 32.64 -6.67 7.43
C GLY A 332 32.11 -7.46 8.63
N ASP A 333 31.06 -8.23 8.40
CA ASP A 333 30.36 -9.06 9.38
C ASP A 333 30.20 -10.50 8.87
N ASP A 334 29.44 -11.32 9.60
CA ASP A 334 29.16 -12.70 9.20
C ASP A 334 28.31 -12.82 7.93
N TRP A 335 27.50 -11.78 7.66
CA TRP A 335 26.62 -11.70 6.51
C TRP A 335 26.50 -10.25 6.02
N GLY A 336 27.47 -9.78 5.26
CA GLY A 336 27.52 -8.42 4.73
C GLY A 336 28.32 -7.44 5.58
N PHE A 337 28.09 -6.16 5.35
CA PHE A 337 28.70 -5.08 6.10
C PHE A 337 27.78 -4.62 7.23
N LYS A 338 28.36 -4.30 8.39
CA LYS A 338 27.71 -3.46 9.39
C LYS A 338 27.48 -2.07 8.80
N THR A 339 26.41 -1.40 9.23
CA THR A 339 26.11 -0.07 8.73
C THR A 339 27.23 0.90 9.10
N LEU A 340 27.54 1.86 8.23
CA LEU A 340 28.61 2.82 8.50
C LEU A 340 28.33 3.61 9.79
N LYS A 341 27.07 3.83 10.16
CA LYS A 341 26.72 4.50 11.43
C LYS A 341 27.35 3.85 12.66
N HIS A 342 27.56 2.53 12.64
CA HIS A 342 28.16 1.80 13.76
C HIS A 342 29.69 1.70 13.66
N SER A 343 30.22 1.55 12.44
CA SER A 343 31.62 1.13 12.23
C SER A 343 32.45 2.06 11.34
N GLY A 344 31.82 3.00 10.62
CA GLY A 344 32.45 3.87 9.61
C GLY A 344 33.63 4.68 10.16
N LYS A 345 33.49 5.24 11.37
CA LYS A 345 34.53 6.01 12.08
C LYS A 345 35.83 5.25 12.38
N TYR A 346 35.87 3.93 12.15
CA TYR A 346 37.05 3.09 12.38
C TYR A 346 37.69 2.60 11.07
N ILE A 347 37.23 3.08 9.91
CA ILE A 347 37.69 2.60 8.60
C ILE A 347 38.72 3.56 8.02
N PHE A 348 38.33 4.80 7.75
CA PHE A 348 39.18 5.90 7.29
C PHE A 348 39.14 7.06 8.30
N PRO A 349 40.05 8.05 8.21
CA PRO A 349 40.18 9.07 9.26
C PRO A 349 38.97 10.01 9.42
N SER A 350 38.21 10.25 8.35
CA SER A 350 37.10 11.21 8.34
C SER A 350 35.81 10.60 7.79
N ASP A 351 34.68 11.14 8.23
CA ASP A 351 33.36 10.68 7.76
C ASP A 351 33.17 11.02 6.27
N THR A 352 33.62 12.21 5.84
CA THR A 352 33.55 12.64 4.43
C THR A 352 34.27 11.66 3.50
N ILE A 353 35.49 11.24 3.85
CA ILE A 353 36.26 10.29 3.05
C ILE A 353 35.62 8.90 3.08
N THR A 354 35.23 8.45 4.27
CA THR A 354 34.58 7.14 4.44
C THR A 354 33.34 7.05 3.55
N GLU A 355 32.49 8.07 3.57
CA GLU A 355 31.28 8.16 2.74
C GLU A 355 31.62 8.14 1.24
N THR A 356 32.53 9.01 0.80
CA THR A 356 32.91 9.16 -0.62
C THR A 356 33.47 7.85 -1.20
N LEU A 357 34.29 7.13 -0.42
CA LEU A 357 34.87 5.87 -0.85
C LEU A 357 33.85 4.74 -0.83
N PHE A 358 32.97 4.69 0.17
CA PHE A 358 31.89 3.71 0.22
C PHE A 358 30.90 3.91 -0.93
N GLN A 359 30.54 5.16 -1.23
CA GLN A 359 29.77 5.54 -2.41
C GLN A 359 30.44 5.04 -3.70
N SER A 360 31.75 5.25 -3.83
CA SER A 360 32.50 4.79 -4.99
C SER A 360 32.41 3.27 -5.15
N LEU A 361 32.54 2.49 -4.07
CA LEU A 361 32.37 1.04 -4.12
C LEU A 361 30.95 0.63 -4.55
N ALA A 362 29.94 1.34 -4.05
CA ALA A 362 28.53 1.04 -4.34
C ALA A 362 28.16 1.37 -5.80
N ILE A 363 28.56 2.54 -6.31
CA ILE A 363 28.30 2.97 -7.70
C ILE A 363 29.03 2.07 -8.70
N ASN A 364 30.26 1.64 -8.38
CA ASN A 364 31.00 0.71 -9.23
C ASN A 364 30.50 -0.75 -9.09
N GLY A 365 29.50 -1.00 -8.25
CA GLY A 365 28.87 -2.31 -8.10
C GLY A 365 29.74 -3.36 -7.40
N PHE A 366 30.75 -2.95 -6.63
CA PHE A 366 31.55 -3.88 -5.81
C PHE A 366 30.83 -4.27 -4.51
N ILE A 367 29.95 -3.40 -4.05
CA ILE A 367 29.01 -3.66 -2.97
C ILE A 367 27.59 -3.31 -3.43
N LYS A 368 26.58 -3.96 -2.86
CA LYS A 368 25.17 -3.68 -3.19
C LYS A 368 24.26 -3.85 -1.98
N ILE A 369 23.13 -3.16 -2.03
CA ILE A 369 22.01 -3.36 -1.11
C ILE A 369 21.17 -4.56 -1.57
N SER A 370 20.46 -5.24 -0.66
CA SER A 370 19.52 -6.29 -1.05
C SER A 370 18.28 -5.72 -1.76
N LYS A 371 17.66 -6.49 -2.67
CA LYS A 371 16.42 -6.08 -3.37
C LYS A 371 15.29 -5.76 -2.40
N SER A 372 15.11 -6.57 -1.36
CA SER A 372 14.09 -6.32 -0.33
C SER A 372 14.36 -5.03 0.43
N SER A 373 15.61 -4.79 0.84
CA SER A 373 15.97 -3.56 1.58
C SER A 373 15.80 -2.31 0.72
N PHE A 374 16.22 -2.35 -0.55
CA PHE A 374 16.05 -1.23 -1.48
C PHE A 374 14.56 -0.91 -1.71
N ASN A 375 13.74 -1.94 -1.94
CA ASN A 375 12.30 -1.76 -2.17
C ASN A 375 11.56 -1.25 -0.92
N SER A 376 12.08 -1.50 0.28
CA SER A 376 11.53 -0.98 1.54
C SER A 376 11.93 0.46 1.88
N LEU A 377 12.88 1.08 1.18
CA LEU A 377 13.28 2.47 1.45
C LEU A 377 12.10 3.41 1.27
N ASP A 378 12.00 4.45 2.10
CA ASP A 378 11.04 5.52 1.86
C ASP A 378 11.46 6.35 0.65
N ASN A 379 10.49 6.93 -0.05
CA ASN A 379 10.78 7.72 -1.25
C ASN A 379 11.62 8.97 -0.95
N SER A 380 11.40 9.61 0.20
CA SER A 380 12.20 10.75 0.63
C SER A 380 13.68 10.39 0.78
N VAL A 381 13.98 9.15 1.15
CA VAL A 381 15.36 8.67 1.35
C VAL A 381 16.06 8.39 0.02
N LEU A 382 15.32 8.06 -1.06
CA LEU A 382 15.91 7.86 -2.39
C LEU A 382 16.60 9.12 -2.94
N GLU A 383 16.17 10.30 -2.51
CA GLU A 383 16.79 11.57 -2.88
C GLU A 383 18.04 11.88 -2.03
N HIS A 384 18.19 11.20 -0.88
CA HIS A 384 19.27 11.42 0.09
C HIS A 384 20.24 10.25 0.09
N PHE A 385 21.05 10.17 -0.97
CA PHE A 385 22.00 9.07 -1.20
C PHE A 385 22.87 8.77 0.03
N ASN A 386 23.36 9.81 0.72
CA ASN A 386 24.21 9.67 1.90
C ASN A 386 23.49 8.98 3.06
N GLU A 387 22.19 9.26 3.25
CA GLU A 387 21.39 8.61 4.28
C GLU A 387 21.30 7.10 4.04
N ILE A 388 21.22 6.67 2.78
CA ILE A 388 21.25 5.25 2.40
C ILE A 388 22.60 4.64 2.77
N LEU A 389 23.71 5.27 2.40
CA LEU A 389 25.05 4.74 2.69
C LEU A 389 25.31 4.54 4.18
N TRP A 390 24.85 5.48 5.02
CA TRP A 390 25.09 5.43 6.45
C TRP A 390 24.22 4.41 7.20
N ASN A 391 22.98 4.20 6.73
CA ASN A 391 21.98 3.46 7.47
C ASN A 391 21.63 2.09 6.87
N ALA A 392 21.83 1.89 5.56
CA ALA A 392 21.50 0.64 4.92
C ALA A 392 22.59 -0.42 5.10
N LYS A 393 22.17 -1.69 5.00
CA LYS A 393 23.07 -2.83 5.00
C LYS A 393 23.49 -3.15 3.57
N PHE A 394 24.79 -3.17 3.33
CA PHE A 394 25.39 -3.55 2.05
C PHE A 394 26.00 -4.95 2.13
N HIS A 395 26.22 -5.53 0.97
CA HIS A 395 26.75 -6.87 0.75
C HIS A 395 27.84 -6.82 -0.32
N LEU A 396 28.85 -7.68 -0.20
CA LEU A 396 29.83 -7.87 -1.27
C LEU A 396 29.14 -8.34 -2.55
N ASN A 397 29.56 -7.76 -3.68
CA ASN A 397 29.01 -8.08 -5.00
C ASN A 397 30.14 -8.49 -5.96
N VAL A 398 30.96 -9.44 -5.52
CA VAL A 398 32.09 -9.98 -6.29
C VAL A 398 31.88 -11.47 -6.52
N ILE A 399 32.10 -11.92 -7.76
CA ILE A 399 31.88 -13.31 -8.18
C ILE A 399 32.78 -14.23 -7.35
N GLY A 400 32.18 -15.28 -6.77
CA GLY A 400 32.92 -16.33 -6.05
C GLY A 400 33.42 -15.94 -4.67
N ILE A 401 33.12 -14.73 -4.17
CA ILE A 401 33.53 -14.28 -2.85
C ILE A 401 32.32 -14.29 -1.91
N SER A 402 32.44 -14.99 -0.80
CA SER A 402 31.37 -15.06 0.20
C SER A 402 31.22 -13.72 0.92
N ASP A 403 29.99 -13.40 1.32
CA ASP A 403 29.65 -12.19 2.05
C ASP A 403 29.94 -12.30 3.57
N ASN A 404 31.12 -12.81 3.91
CA ASN A 404 31.58 -13.03 5.27
C ASN A 404 33.01 -12.52 5.41
N ARG A 405 33.29 -11.66 6.40
CA ARG A 405 34.62 -11.04 6.58
C ARG A 405 35.76 -12.06 6.67
N LEU A 406 35.60 -13.13 7.44
CA LEU A 406 36.66 -14.11 7.71
C LEU A 406 37.06 -14.90 6.45
N MET A 407 36.14 -15.02 5.50
CA MET A 407 36.36 -15.71 4.24
C MET A 407 36.76 -14.75 3.12
N ALA A 408 36.13 -13.58 3.04
CA ALA A 408 36.35 -12.61 1.99
C ALA A 408 37.73 -11.93 2.09
N LEU A 409 38.10 -11.45 3.27
CA LEU A 409 39.31 -10.64 3.43
C LEU A 409 40.59 -11.38 3.00
N PRO A 410 40.82 -12.65 3.38
CA PRO A 410 42.00 -13.38 2.92
C PRO A 410 42.08 -13.53 1.40
N ILE A 411 40.95 -13.78 0.74
CA ILE A 411 40.89 -13.94 -0.73
C ILE A 411 41.23 -12.62 -1.43
N LEU A 412 40.67 -11.50 -0.94
CA LEU A 412 40.94 -10.18 -1.51
C LEU A 412 42.40 -9.76 -1.32
N LEU A 413 42.99 -10.08 -0.16
CA LEU A 413 44.41 -9.82 0.11
C LEU A 413 45.34 -10.68 -0.75
N GLU A 414 45.00 -11.96 -0.94
CA GLU A 414 45.77 -12.85 -1.84
C GLU A 414 45.76 -12.31 -3.28
N GLU A 415 44.63 -11.79 -3.76
CA GLU A 415 44.56 -11.15 -5.06
C GLU A 415 45.42 -9.89 -5.13
N LEU A 416 45.42 -9.04 -4.10
CA LEU A 416 46.28 -7.84 -4.05
C LEU A 416 47.76 -8.18 -4.11
N GLU A 417 48.18 -9.25 -3.44
CA GLU A 417 49.56 -9.71 -3.45
C GLU A 417 50.06 -10.13 -4.84
N ARG A 418 49.16 -10.52 -5.74
CA ARG A 418 49.48 -10.89 -7.12
C ARG A 418 49.60 -9.69 -8.06
N ARG A 419 49.29 -8.47 -7.60
CA ARG A 419 49.26 -7.27 -8.45
C ARG A 419 50.58 -6.53 -8.46
N ASN A 420 51.10 -6.30 -9.66
CA ASN A 420 52.39 -5.65 -9.86
C ASN A 420 52.41 -4.18 -9.42
N ASP A 421 51.25 -3.49 -9.50
CA ASP A 421 51.09 -2.08 -9.15
C ASP A 421 50.76 -1.84 -7.67
N LYS A 422 50.71 -2.90 -6.83
CA LYS A 422 50.26 -2.78 -5.43
C LYS A 422 51.03 -1.75 -4.62
N ASN A 423 52.35 -1.65 -4.83
CA ASN A 423 53.21 -0.74 -4.07
C ASN A 423 52.95 0.72 -4.46
N GLU A 424 52.84 1.00 -5.76
CA GLU A 424 52.49 2.33 -6.27
C GLU A 424 51.11 2.77 -5.75
N VAL A 425 50.14 1.87 -5.79
CA VAL A 425 48.79 2.15 -5.31
C VAL A 425 48.75 2.30 -3.79
N ALA A 426 49.57 1.57 -3.04
CA ALA A 426 49.70 1.73 -1.59
C ALA A 426 50.13 3.16 -1.22
N TRP A 427 51.02 3.78 -2.00
CA TRP A 427 51.37 5.19 -1.83
C TRP A 427 50.17 6.13 -2.06
N GLN A 428 49.36 5.86 -3.08
CA GLN A 428 48.14 6.64 -3.33
C GLN A 428 47.12 6.51 -2.18
N ILE A 429 46.96 5.30 -1.64
CA ILE A 429 46.09 5.05 -0.48
C ILE A 429 46.66 5.73 0.77
N ARG A 430 47.99 5.71 0.96
CA ARG A 430 48.66 6.44 2.04
C ARG A 430 48.36 7.93 1.95
N GLN A 431 48.55 8.54 0.78
CA GLN A 431 48.21 9.94 0.56
C GLN A 431 46.74 10.24 0.90
N LEU A 432 45.83 9.35 0.49
CA LEU A 432 44.40 9.49 0.81
C LEU A 432 44.10 9.43 2.32
N ILE A 433 44.78 8.56 3.08
CA ILE A 433 44.63 8.52 4.54
C ILE A 433 45.25 9.78 5.15
N THR A 434 46.42 10.20 4.68
CA THR A 434 47.11 11.41 5.12
C THR A 434 46.23 12.66 4.94
N THR A 435 45.60 12.85 3.77
CA THR A 435 44.66 13.96 3.55
C THR A 435 43.40 13.81 4.41
N GLY A 436 42.97 12.59 4.71
CA GLY A 436 41.88 12.34 5.65
C GLY A 436 42.09 12.86 7.05
N TYR A 437 43.34 12.98 7.50
CA TYR A 437 43.62 13.61 8.80
C TYR A 437 43.32 15.11 8.82
N PHE A 438 43.45 15.81 7.69
CA PHE A 438 42.94 17.18 7.54
C PHE A 438 41.43 17.19 7.79
N TYR A 439 40.67 16.41 7.02
CA TYR A 439 39.22 16.40 7.07
C TYR A 439 38.68 15.94 8.42
N SER A 440 39.31 14.95 9.04
CA SER A 440 38.97 14.48 10.40
C SER A 440 39.08 15.59 11.43
N SER A 441 40.22 16.31 11.43
CA SER A 441 40.42 17.46 12.31
C SER A 441 39.46 18.60 11.96
N PHE A 442 39.22 18.82 10.68
CA PHE A 442 38.33 19.86 10.18
C PHE A 442 36.88 19.63 10.65
N GLU A 443 36.34 18.44 10.43
CA GLU A 443 35.02 17.97 10.87
C GLU A 443 34.87 18.13 12.40
N TYR A 444 35.84 17.64 13.17
CA TYR A 444 35.82 17.71 14.63
C TYR A 444 35.82 19.15 15.17
N TYR A 445 36.77 19.97 14.71
CA TYR A 445 36.90 21.34 15.26
C TYR A 445 35.80 22.26 14.77
N LEU A 446 35.35 22.13 13.52
CA LEU A 446 34.28 22.96 12.96
C LEU A 446 32.93 22.58 13.59
N GLY A 447 32.68 21.28 13.77
CA GLY A 447 31.46 20.78 14.42
C GLY A 447 31.33 21.18 15.90
N ASN A 448 32.43 21.55 16.56
CA ASN A 448 32.42 22.09 17.92
C ASN A 448 32.13 23.60 17.99
N VAL A 449 31.98 24.29 16.85
CA VAL A 449 31.64 25.71 16.81
C VAL A 449 30.13 25.86 16.66
N ASP A 450 29.46 26.33 17.72
CA ASP A 450 28.01 26.56 17.72
C ASP A 450 27.64 27.92 17.12
N GLU A 451 28.03 28.16 15.87
CA GLU A 451 27.77 29.42 15.15
C GLU A 451 27.23 29.17 13.74
N ASN A 452 26.36 30.06 13.26
CA ASN A 452 25.71 29.89 11.95
C ASN A 452 26.71 29.80 10.79
N TRP A 453 27.79 30.60 10.82
CA TRP A 453 28.81 30.58 9.78
C TRP A 453 29.50 29.21 9.65
N ALA A 454 29.68 28.49 10.76
CA ALA A 454 30.33 27.18 10.77
C ALA A 454 29.42 26.11 10.14
N ARG A 455 28.10 26.22 10.36
CA ARG A 455 27.08 25.33 9.75
C ARG A 455 26.92 25.56 8.25
N GLU A 456 27.12 26.79 7.79
CA GLU A 456 27.02 27.19 6.37
C GLU A 456 28.35 27.04 5.61
N PHE A 457 29.45 26.70 6.29
CA PHE A 457 30.77 26.70 5.69
C PHE A 457 30.99 25.49 4.77
N THR A 458 31.49 25.76 3.56
CA THR A 458 31.98 24.76 2.62
C THR A 458 33.35 25.17 2.09
N LEU A 459 34.25 24.20 1.94
CA LEU A 459 35.54 24.44 1.26
C LEU A 459 35.29 24.79 -0.22
N ASN A 460 36.11 25.69 -0.76
CA ASN A 460 36.10 25.97 -2.20
C ASN A 460 36.99 24.98 -2.97
N GLU A 461 36.75 24.84 -4.27
CA GLU A 461 37.46 23.87 -5.13
C GLU A 461 38.98 24.04 -5.08
N ALA A 462 39.48 25.28 -5.15
CA ALA A 462 40.92 25.56 -5.11
C ALA A 462 41.59 25.09 -3.80
N THR A 463 40.90 25.23 -2.66
CA THR A 463 41.43 24.77 -1.37
C THR A 463 41.36 23.25 -1.27
N ILE A 464 40.28 22.63 -1.78
CA ILE A 464 40.15 21.16 -1.86
C ILE A 464 41.29 20.57 -2.70
N GLU A 465 41.56 21.15 -3.87
CA GLU A 465 42.65 20.73 -4.74
C GLU A 465 44.01 20.87 -4.04
N ARG A 466 44.26 21.99 -3.36
CA ARG A 466 45.49 22.19 -2.57
C ARG A 466 45.65 21.14 -1.46
N ILE A 467 44.56 20.80 -0.74
CA ILE A 467 44.59 19.76 0.30
C ILE A 467 44.92 18.40 -0.33
N ASN A 468 44.25 18.05 -1.44
CA ASN A 468 44.43 16.74 -2.07
C ASN A 468 45.81 16.55 -2.71
N LEU A 469 46.42 17.61 -3.22
CA LEU A 469 47.77 17.61 -3.79
C LEU A 469 48.88 17.79 -2.75
N SER A 470 48.52 17.99 -1.48
CA SER A 470 49.51 18.21 -0.42
C SER A 470 50.38 16.96 -0.19
N THR A 471 51.68 17.19 -0.05
CA THR A 471 52.68 16.19 0.33
C THR A 471 53.01 16.20 1.82
N LEU A 472 52.33 17.05 2.59
CA LEU A 472 52.54 17.22 4.02
C LEU A 472 52.14 15.97 4.81
N SER A 473 52.66 15.85 6.03
CA SER A 473 52.31 14.75 6.93
C SER A 473 50.87 14.89 7.45
N GLY A 474 50.27 13.80 7.92
CA GLY A 474 48.92 13.81 8.51
C GLY A 474 48.85 14.70 9.75
N LYS A 475 49.96 14.77 10.49
CA LYS A 475 50.20 15.66 11.62
C LYS A 475 50.11 17.14 11.22
N ASP A 476 50.81 17.53 10.16
CA ASP A 476 50.80 18.92 9.68
C ASP A 476 49.42 19.32 9.18
N LEU A 477 48.78 18.44 8.41
CA LEU A 477 47.44 18.63 7.89
C LEU A 477 46.39 18.77 9.00
N SER A 478 46.47 17.93 10.03
CA SER A 478 45.62 18.04 11.23
C SER A 478 45.82 19.38 11.94
N TYR A 479 47.07 19.82 12.05
CA TYR A 479 47.42 21.11 12.65
C TYR A 479 46.84 22.29 11.84
N ILE A 480 47.00 22.28 10.52
CA ILE A 480 46.47 23.32 9.63
C ILE A 480 44.96 23.45 9.82
N ALA A 481 44.21 22.34 9.78
CA ALA A 481 42.76 22.34 9.96
C ALA A 481 42.35 22.93 11.31
N LYS A 482 42.88 22.39 12.41
CA LYS A 482 42.59 22.84 13.78
C LYS A 482 42.89 24.33 13.96
N SER A 483 44.11 24.73 13.61
CA SER A 483 44.62 26.06 13.91
C SER A 483 43.86 27.12 13.10
N SER A 484 43.48 26.78 11.87
CA SER A 484 42.65 27.65 11.04
C SER A 484 41.26 27.85 11.62
N ILE A 485 40.61 26.79 12.09
CA ILE A 485 39.28 26.89 12.70
C ILE A 485 39.35 27.68 14.01
N ARG A 486 40.30 27.37 14.89
CA ARG A 486 40.47 28.10 16.16
C ARG A 486 40.77 29.57 15.96
N PHE A 487 41.63 29.89 14.99
CA PHE A 487 41.94 31.27 14.64
C PHE A 487 40.68 32.00 14.17
N THR A 488 39.94 31.43 13.21
CA THR A 488 38.73 32.06 12.68
C THR A 488 37.64 32.21 13.73
N ALA A 489 37.39 31.16 14.54
CA ALA A 489 36.45 31.24 15.64
C ALA A 489 36.85 32.35 16.62
N GLY A 490 38.13 32.47 16.94
CA GLY A 490 38.65 33.57 17.76
C GLY A 490 38.41 34.95 17.13
N GLN A 491 38.70 35.12 15.84
CA GLN A 491 38.45 36.38 15.10
C GLN A 491 36.97 36.76 15.11
N TYR A 492 36.09 35.77 14.96
CA TYR A 492 34.65 35.97 15.05
C TYR A 492 34.22 36.39 16.47
N SER A 493 34.69 35.67 17.50
CA SER A 493 34.33 35.98 18.90
C SER A 493 34.78 37.37 19.37
N ILE A 494 35.89 37.90 18.84
CA ILE A 494 36.36 39.27 19.14
C ILE A 494 35.74 40.35 18.24
N GLY A 495 34.83 39.98 17.33
CA GLY A 495 34.15 40.92 16.43
C GLY A 495 35.03 41.46 15.29
N SER A 496 36.13 40.78 14.96
CA SER A 496 37.01 41.19 13.84
C SER A 496 36.44 40.83 12.46
N THR A 497 35.46 39.93 12.40
CA THR A 497 34.71 39.61 11.19
C THR A 497 33.28 40.13 11.29
N SER A 498 32.78 40.76 10.23
CA SER A 498 31.54 41.55 10.21
C SER A 498 30.29 40.81 9.70
N SER A 499 30.43 39.60 9.16
CA SER A 499 29.32 38.78 8.63
C SER A 499 29.74 37.32 8.46
N ASN A 500 28.79 36.38 8.35
CA ASN A 500 29.08 34.96 8.07
C ASN A 500 30.01 34.81 6.86
N LYS A 501 29.70 35.51 5.75
CA LYS A 501 30.51 35.48 4.52
C LYS A 501 31.95 35.95 4.78
N HIS A 502 32.13 37.01 5.56
CA HIS A 502 33.47 37.48 5.95
C HIS A 502 34.18 36.40 6.78
N THR A 503 33.51 35.80 7.77
CA THR A 503 34.08 34.73 8.60
C THR A 503 34.50 33.50 7.78
N CYS A 504 33.65 33.05 6.85
CA CYS A 504 33.96 31.93 5.95
C CYS A 504 35.18 32.24 5.07
N ASN A 505 35.26 33.45 4.51
CA ASN A 505 36.43 33.89 3.74
C ASN A 505 37.70 33.95 4.61
N THR A 506 37.57 34.38 5.87
CA THR A 506 38.66 34.36 6.85
C THR A 506 39.14 32.93 7.13
N LEU A 507 38.24 31.95 7.21
CA LEU A 507 38.63 30.54 7.36
C LEU A 507 39.41 30.03 6.15
N ILE A 508 38.94 30.27 4.93
CA ILE A 508 39.67 29.91 3.70
C ILE A 508 41.05 30.59 3.66
N GLY A 509 41.10 31.89 3.98
CA GLY A 509 42.37 32.63 4.03
C GLY A 509 43.31 32.10 5.12
N SER A 510 42.77 31.69 6.26
CA SER A 510 43.55 31.09 7.34
C SER A 510 44.13 29.74 6.93
N ILE A 511 43.33 28.85 6.32
CA ILE A 511 43.79 27.53 5.85
C ILE A 511 44.99 27.71 4.92
N ASN A 512 44.85 28.56 3.90
CA ASN A 512 45.92 28.79 2.93
C ASN A 512 47.17 29.39 3.57
N ARG A 513 47.01 30.34 4.50
CA ARG A 513 48.15 30.92 5.24
C ARG A 513 48.88 29.88 6.08
N TYR A 514 48.17 28.97 6.75
CA TYR A 514 48.79 27.91 7.52
C TYR A 514 49.51 26.89 6.63
N PHE A 515 48.97 26.57 5.45
CA PHE A 515 49.71 25.80 4.45
C PHE A 515 51.03 26.51 4.08
N ASP A 516 50.97 27.79 3.70
CA ASP A 516 52.17 28.56 3.33
C ASP A 516 53.22 28.54 4.46
N TRP A 517 52.81 28.69 5.72
CA TRP A 517 53.72 28.67 6.87
C TRP A 517 54.41 27.32 7.08
N VAL A 518 53.69 26.22 6.87
CA VAL A 518 54.28 24.88 6.98
C VAL A 518 55.21 24.61 5.80
N ASP A 519 54.79 24.95 4.58
CA ASP A 519 55.58 24.78 3.35
C ASP A 519 56.90 25.58 3.41
N GLU A 520 56.89 26.80 3.98
CA GLU A 520 58.07 27.64 4.18
C GLU A 520 58.98 27.17 5.33
N GLY A 521 58.67 26.05 6.00
CA GLY A 521 59.43 25.52 7.14
C GLY A 521 59.41 26.44 8.36
N ARG A 522 58.48 27.39 8.43
CA ARG A 522 58.40 28.38 9.52
C ARG A 522 57.85 27.80 10.83
N PHE A 523 57.34 26.56 10.80
CA PHE A 523 56.80 25.88 11.97
C PHE A 523 57.07 24.37 11.91
N SER A 524 57.69 23.82 12.96
CA SER A 524 57.71 22.38 13.26
C SER A 524 56.98 22.16 14.57
N HIS A 525 55.76 21.63 14.52
CA HIS A 525 54.93 21.53 15.72
C HIS A 525 55.08 20.17 16.40
N ASN A 526 55.92 20.08 17.43
CA ASN A 526 56.21 18.82 18.14
C ASN A 526 55.06 18.29 19.03
N GLU A 527 54.00 19.06 19.27
CA GLU A 527 52.91 18.68 20.20
C GLU A 527 51.85 17.74 19.62
N TYR A 528 51.92 17.46 18.31
CA TYR A 528 50.89 16.73 17.56
C TYR A 528 51.30 15.33 17.14
N GLU A 529 52.10 14.62 17.94
CA GLU A 529 52.36 13.19 17.70
C GLU A 529 51.09 12.35 17.86
N ARG A 530 51.02 11.24 17.13
CA ARG A 530 49.91 10.30 17.22
C ARG A 530 49.77 9.84 18.68
N SER A 531 48.59 9.97 19.26
CA SER A 531 48.37 9.51 20.62
C SER A 531 48.36 7.98 20.64
N LYS A 532 49.07 7.36 21.60
CA LYS A 532 48.97 5.91 21.85
C LYS A 532 47.54 5.42 22.15
N LYS A 533 46.61 6.33 22.45
CA LYS A 533 45.19 6.03 22.71
C LYS A 533 44.29 6.19 21.46
N GLN A 534 44.79 6.73 20.35
CA GLN A 534 44.02 6.81 19.12
C GLN A 534 43.80 5.40 18.56
N PRO A 535 42.57 5.07 18.10
CA PRO A 535 42.32 3.78 17.47
C PRO A 535 43.16 3.65 16.19
N ILE A 536 43.56 2.43 15.88
CA ILE A 536 44.18 2.11 14.58
C ILE A 536 43.04 1.82 13.61
N LEU A 537 42.97 2.62 12.55
CA LEU A 537 41.93 2.53 11.53
C LEU A 537 42.18 1.31 10.65
N SER A 538 41.12 0.76 10.08
CA SER A 538 41.22 -0.41 9.19
C SER A 538 42.11 -0.12 7.97
N SER A 539 41.97 1.06 7.36
CA SER A 539 42.80 1.48 6.22
C SER A 539 44.30 1.51 6.56
N GLU A 540 44.64 1.86 7.79
CA GLU A 540 46.03 1.92 8.26
C GLU A 540 46.59 0.53 8.52
N ARG A 541 45.83 -0.34 9.21
CA ARG A 541 46.22 -1.74 9.42
C ARG A 541 46.50 -2.44 8.09
N LEU A 542 45.68 -2.18 7.09
CA LEU A 542 45.87 -2.79 5.77
C LEU A 542 47.09 -2.26 5.04
N LEU A 543 47.40 -0.96 5.14
CA LEU A 543 48.66 -0.45 4.57
C LEU A 543 49.89 -1.01 5.29
N GLU A 544 49.82 -1.19 6.60
CA GLU A 544 50.89 -1.86 7.35
C GLU A 544 51.07 -3.31 6.84
N LEU A 545 49.97 -4.04 6.64
CA LEU A 545 50.00 -5.41 6.13
C LEU A 545 50.50 -5.53 4.68
N ILE A 546 50.10 -4.61 3.80
CA ILE A 546 50.37 -4.72 2.35
C ILE A 546 51.75 -4.13 1.99
N SER A 547 52.13 -3.01 2.61
CA SER A 547 53.32 -2.24 2.22
C SER A 547 54.22 -1.84 3.40
N GLY A 548 53.92 -2.28 4.63
CA GLY A 548 54.76 -2.03 5.80
C GLY A 548 54.68 -0.62 6.38
N PHE A 549 53.78 0.24 5.88
CA PHE A 549 53.61 1.59 6.45
C PHE A 549 52.89 1.49 7.79
N THR A 550 53.60 1.75 8.88
CA THR A 550 52.96 1.74 10.19
C THR A 550 51.99 2.91 10.34
N PRO A 551 51.01 2.81 11.24
CA PRO A 551 50.11 3.93 11.52
C PRO A 551 50.86 5.20 11.97
N ASP A 552 52.04 5.06 12.59
CA ASP A 552 52.89 6.18 12.96
C ASP A 552 53.59 6.80 11.75
N ASP A 553 54.03 6.00 10.77
CA ASP A 553 54.63 6.48 9.52
C ASP A 553 53.61 7.27 8.69
N ILE A 554 52.39 6.77 8.59
CA ILE A 554 51.31 7.40 7.81
C ILE A 554 50.98 8.80 8.37
N TYR A 555 51.00 8.94 9.69
CA TYR A 555 50.61 10.18 10.35
C TYR A 555 51.77 11.17 10.48
N ASN A 556 52.98 10.72 10.80
CA ASN A 556 54.11 11.62 11.11
C ASN A 556 55.00 11.94 9.91
N LEU A 557 55.05 11.08 8.88
CA LEU A 557 55.94 11.27 7.73
C LEU A 557 55.15 11.76 6.50
N PRO A 558 55.78 12.58 5.64
CA PRO A 558 55.18 12.97 4.36
C PRO A 558 54.91 11.75 3.46
N SER A 559 53.93 11.88 2.57
CA SER A 559 53.42 10.82 1.69
C SER A 559 54.27 10.58 0.43
N LEU A 560 55.50 11.08 0.37
CA LEU A 560 56.39 10.94 -0.78
C LEU A 560 57.11 9.58 -0.80
N PRO A 561 57.29 8.95 -1.98
CA PRO A 561 58.23 7.85 -2.14
C PRO A 561 59.59 8.27 -1.58
N GLN A 562 60.16 7.51 -0.66
CA GLN A 562 61.57 7.69 -0.35
C GLN A 562 62.33 7.36 -1.64
N GLU A 563 63.12 8.31 -2.15
CA GLU A 563 64.17 7.98 -3.12
C GLU A 563 64.95 6.82 -2.50
N THR A 564 64.98 5.70 -3.22
CA THR A 564 65.75 4.54 -2.80
C THR A 564 67.17 5.04 -2.71
N GLU A 565 67.76 5.05 -1.51
CA GLU A 565 69.22 5.16 -1.39
C GLU A 565 69.76 4.03 -2.26
N GLU A 566 70.41 4.38 -3.39
CA GLU A 566 71.24 3.45 -4.12
C GLU A 566 72.20 2.86 -3.10
N GLU A 567 72.03 1.57 -2.78
CA GLU A 567 73.04 0.85 -2.01
C GLU A 567 74.38 1.12 -2.72
N PRO A 568 75.41 1.64 -2.01
CA PRO A 568 76.71 1.76 -2.64
C PRO A 568 77.13 0.34 -3.03
N GLU A 569 77.35 0.13 -4.32
CA GLU A 569 77.97 -1.09 -4.83
C GLU A 569 79.33 -1.26 -4.10
N GLU A 570 79.34 -2.08 -3.05
CA GLU A 570 80.58 -2.61 -2.49
C GLU A 570 81.06 -3.77 -3.36
N TYR A 571 81.95 -3.38 -4.29
CA TYR A 571 82.97 -4.15 -5.04
C TYR A 571 82.60 -4.94 -6.29
#